data_AF-A0A2H0HGU0-F1
#
_entry.id   AF-A0A2H0HGU0-F1
#
_cell.length_a   1.000
_cell.length_b   1.000
_cell.length_c   1.000
_cell.angle_alpha   90.00
_cell.angle_beta   90.00
_cell.angle_gamma   90.00
#
_symmetry.space_group_name_H-M   'P 1'
#
loop_
_entity.id
_entity.type
_entity.pdbx_description
1 polymer ?
#
loop_
_entity_poly.entity_id
_entity_poly.type
_entity_poly.pdbx_seq_one_letter_code
_entity_poly.pdbx_strand_id
1 'polypeptide(L)'
;NALLTMQAGEEKQVKIHYTAIELYPVSADETEALNYADLLNIDIRLFRRMHESAQSSIPITPLFYLDKQLVSFQDTKPEHSQYDVVFFDAFSPEAQPEMWTEQGFKKLYEALKPGGILVTYSCKGLVKRALQSVGFRIEKLPGPPGKREFLRAWKESF
;
A
#
# COMPACT_ATOMS: atom_id res chain seq x y z
N ASN A 1 6.00 -3.22 2.98
CA ASN A 1 5.73 -2.06 2.09
C ASN A 1 6.21 -0.73 2.65
N ALA A 2 5.71 -0.26 3.80
CA ALA A 2 6.09 1.04 4.37
C ALA A 2 7.61 1.19 4.60
N LEU A 3 8.26 0.18 5.20
CA LEU A 3 9.70 0.18 5.49
C LEU A 3 10.57 0.34 4.23
N LEU A 4 10.28 -0.43 3.17
CA LEU A 4 10.97 -0.32 1.88
C LEU A 4 10.68 1.01 1.18
N THR A 5 9.45 1.53 1.31
CA THR A 5 9.08 2.84 0.76
C THR A 5 9.86 3.96 1.45
N MET A 6 10.00 3.89 2.78
CA MET A 6 10.84 4.82 3.55
C MET A 6 12.28 4.77 3.06
N GLN A 7 12.87 3.57 2.99
CA GLN A 7 14.24 3.40 2.50
C GLN A 7 14.43 3.98 1.09
N ALA A 8 13.51 3.69 0.16
CA ALA A 8 13.57 4.23 -1.19
C ALA A 8 13.41 5.77 -1.22
N GLY A 9 12.62 6.34 -0.31
CA GLY A 9 12.48 7.79 -0.14
C GLY A 9 13.78 8.45 0.33
N GLU A 10 14.46 7.83 1.29
CA GLU A 10 15.79 8.28 1.75
C GLU A 10 16.83 8.19 0.61
N GLU A 11 16.91 7.06 -0.09
CA GLU A 11 17.86 6.87 -1.20
C GLU A 11 17.64 7.88 -2.34
N LYS A 12 16.38 8.19 -2.65
CA LYS A 12 16.01 9.12 -3.73
C LYS A 12 15.89 10.57 -3.27
N GLN A 13 16.06 10.85 -1.98
CA GLN A 13 15.86 12.17 -1.39
C GLN A 13 14.48 12.76 -1.69
N VAL A 14 13.43 11.94 -1.57
CA VAL A 14 12.04 12.33 -1.81
C VAL A 14 11.27 12.27 -0.51
N LYS A 15 10.52 13.34 -0.21
CA LYS A 15 9.60 13.38 0.93
C LYS A 15 8.36 12.54 0.63
N ILE A 16 8.01 11.64 1.54
CA ILE A 16 6.90 10.70 1.42
C ILE A 16 5.95 10.85 2.60
N HIS A 17 4.67 10.99 2.27
CA HIS A 17 3.56 10.85 3.21
C HIS A 17 2.91 9.51 2.94
N TYR A 18 3.01 8.58 3.88
CA TYR A 18 2.51 7.22 3.75
C TYR A 18 1.30 7.01 4.64
N THR A 19 0.15 6.75 4.04
CA THR A 19 -1.06 6.33 4.78
C THR A 19 -1.17 4.81 4.76
N ALA A 20 -1.27 4.20 5.93
CA ALA A 20 -1.51 2.78 6.12
C ALA A 20 -2.90 2.55 6.70
N ILE A 21 -3.67 1.63 6.12
CA ILE A 21 -4.95 1.18 6.65
C ILE A 21 -4.73 -0.22 7.22
N GLU A 22 -4.94 -0.38 8.51
CA GLU A 22 -4.68 -1.64 9.22
C GLU A 22 -5.72 -1.85 10.30
N LEU A 23 -6.51 -2.93 10.23
CA LEU A 23 -7.54 -3.20 11.23
C LEU A 23 -6.98 -3.98 12.43
N TYR A 24 -5.92 -4.77 12.22
CA TYR A 24 -5.33 -5.65 13.23
C TYR A 24 -3.81 -5.48 13.26
N PRO A 25 -3.30 -4.41 13.91
CA PRO A 25 -1.87 -4.20 14.03
C PRO A 25 -1.18 -5.41 14.66
N VAL A 26 -0.01 -5.74 14.12
CA VAL A 26 0.87 -6.79 14.63
C VAL A 26 1.23 -6.47 16.08
N SER A 27 1.20 -7.48 16.95
CA SER A 27 1.55 -7.33 18.36
C SER A 27 3.03 -7.00 18.57
N ALA A 28 3.39 -6.57 19.78
CA ALA A 28 4.79 -6.30 20.13
C ALA A 28 5.65 -7.56 20.01
N ASP A 29 5.16 -8.70 20.51
CA ASP A 29 5.86 -10.00 20.46
C ASP A 29 6.09 -10.47 19.02
N GLU A 30 5.07 -10.37 18.18
CA GLU A 30 5.19 -10.69 16.75
C GLU A 30 6.17 -9.74 16.06
N THR A 31 6.13 -8.44 16.37
CA THR A 31 7.04 -7.44 15.81
C THR A 31 8.50 -7.73 16.21
N GLU A 32 8.75 -8.13 17.46
CA GLU A 32 10.09 -8.48 17.95
C GLU A 32 10.63 -9.77 17.32
N ALA A 33 9.75 -10.70 16.95
CA ALA A 33 10.13 -11.91 16.23
C ALA A 33 10.48 -11.66 14.74
N LEU A 34 10.16 -10.49 14.18
CA LEU A 34 10.47 -10.14 12.79
C LEU A 34 11.90 -9.63 12.63
N ASN A 35 12.62 -10.16 11.64
CA ASN A 35 14.02 -9.80 11.34
C ASN A 35 14.16 -8.80 10.16
N TYR A 36 13.09 -8.09 9.77
CA TYR A 36 13.10 -7.24 8.58
C TYR A 36 14.09 -6.07 8.67
N ALA A 37 14.26 -5.49 9.85
CA ALA A 37 15.22 -4.41 10.06
C ALA A 37 16.65 -4.87 9.75
N ASP A 38 17.04 -6.04 10.26
CA ASP A 38 18.36 -6.62 10.02
C ASP A 38 18.54 -7.02 8.55
N LEU A 39 17.54 -7.68 7.95
CA LEU A 39 17.58 -8.11 6.55
C LEU A 39 17.76 -6.92 5.58
N LEU A 40 17.18 -5.77 5.92
CA LEU A 40 17.24 -4.56 5.11
C LEU A 40 18.34 -3.58 5.56
N ASN A 41 19.13 -3.94 6.58
CA ASN A 41 20.14 -3.08 7.19
C ASN A 41 19.59 -1.70 7.61
N ILE A 42 18.40 -1.71 8.23
CA ILE A 42 17.71 -0.52 8.74
C ILE A 42 17.84 -0.52 10.27
N ASP A 43 17.99 0.68 10.85
CA ASP A 43 17.97 0.85 12.31
C ASP A 43 16.65 0.30 12.90
N ILE A 44 16.76 -0.71 13.76
CA ILE A 44 15.65 -1.36 14.45
C ILE A 44 14.76 -0.35 15.21
N ARG A 45 15.29 0.79 15.65
CA ARG A 45 14.51 1.84 16.32
C ARG A 45 13.48 2.47 15.38
N LEU A 46 13.79 2.61 14.08
CA LEU A 46 12.83 3.09 13.09
C LEU A 46 11.73 2.06 12.84
N PHE A 47 12.10 0.78 12.76
CA PHE A 47 11.16 -0.31 12.61
C PHE A 47 10.18 -0.38 13.80
N ARG A 48 10.68 -0.33 15.04
CA ARG A 48 9.84 -0.29 16.25
C ARG A 48 8.94 0.94 16.26
N ARG A 49 9.48 2.13 15.96
CA ARG A 49 8.70 3.38 15.89
C ARG A 49 7.54 3.30 14.90
N MET A 50 7.70 2.63 13.76
CA MET A 50 6.60 2.40 12.81
C MET A 50 5.49 1.50 13.40
N HIS A 51 5.83 0.51 14.21
CA HIS A 51 4.86 -0.44 14.76
C HIS A 51 4.16 0.13 16.00
N GLU A 52 4.90 0.79 16.88
CA GLU A 52 4.40 1.45 18.10
C GLU A 52 3.52 2.68 17.80
N SER A 53 3.57 3.21 16.57
CA SER A 53 2.76 4.36 16.20
C SER A 53 1.28 4.04 16.39
N ALA A 54 0.62 4.81 17.27
CA ALA A 54 -0.82 4.83 17.42
C ALA A 54 -1.51 5.39 16.17
N GLN A 55 -2.84 5.59 16.25
CA GLN A 55 -3.63 6.19 15.17
C GLN A 55 -3.34 7.69 15.02
N SER A 56 -2.16 8.03 14.51
CA SER A 56 -1.75 9.41 14.26
C SER A 56 -0.65 9.48 13.20
N SER A 57 -0.55 10.65 12.56
CA SER A 57 0.54 10.96 11.65
C SER A 57 1.80 11.29 12.44
N ILE A 58 2.85 10.47 12.30
CA ILE A 58 4.13 10.67 12.96
C ILE A 58 5.27 10.76 11.93
N PRO A 59 6.28 11.63 12.15
CA PRO A 59 7.51 11.53 11.39
C PRO A 59 8.27 10.28 11.82
N ILE A 60 8.69 9.43 10.89
CA ILE A 60 9.63 8.32 11.18
C ILE A 60 11.05 8.81 10.95
N THR A 61 11.27 9.51 9.84
CA THR A 61 12.49 10.23 9.46
C THR A 61 12.12 11.65 9.01
N PRO A 62 13.09 12.55 8.73
CA PRO A 62 12.79 13.87 8.16
C PRO A 62 12.08 13.82 6.80
N LEU A 63 12.27 12.73 6.03
CA LEU A 63 11.68 12.55 4.71
C LEU A 63 10.47 11.61 4.69
N PHE A 64 10.15 10.91 5.78
CA PHE A 64 9.05 9.95 5.80
C PHE A 64 8.09 10.16 6.97
N TYR A 65 6.82 10.39 6.62
CA TYR A 65 5.72 10.51 7.56
C TYR A 65 4.79 9.30 7.41
N LEU A 66 4.45 8.66 8.53
CA LEU A 66 3.52 7.55 8.58
C LEU A 66 2.22 8.01 9.25
N ASP A 67 1.11 7.93 8.52
CA ASP A 67 -0.24 8.04 9.06
C ASP A 67 -0.87 6.64 9.10
N LYS A 68 -1.02 6.07 10.30
CA LYS A 68 -1.61 4.74 10.48
C LYS A 68 -3.07 4.90 10.90
N GLN A 69 -3.99 4.35 10.11
CA GLN A 69 -5.41 4.39 10.35
C GLN A 69 -5.90 3.01 10.78
N LEU A 70 -6.38 2.91 12.02
CA LEU A 70 -6.94 1.67 12.57
C LEU A 70 -8.40 1.52 12.15
N VAL A 71 -8.61 1.18 10.87
CA VAL A 71 -9.92 1.10 10.24
C VAL A 71 -9.93 -0.01 9.19
N SER A 72 -11.11 -0.60 8.94
CA SER A 72 -11.28 -1.53 7.84
C SER A 72 -11.15 -0.81 6.49
N PHE A 73 -10.78 -1.53 5.44
CA PHE A 73 -10.77 -0.95 4.10
C PHE A 73 -12.19 -0.56 3.63
N GLN A 74 -13.21 -1.27 4.09
CA GLN A 74 -14.61 -1.01 3.76
C GLN A 74 -15.07 0.33 4.35
N ASP A 75 -14.62 0.65 5.57
CA ASP A 75 -15.03 1.85 6.30
C ASP A 75 -14.13 3.06 6.07
N THR A 76 -12.94 2.88 5.47
CA THR A 76 -12.08 4.01 5.11
C THR A 76 -12.74 4.95 4.11
N LYS A 77 -12.44 6.25 4.23
CA LYS A 77 -12.92 7.32 3.35
C LYS A 77 -11.71 8.16 2.93
N PRO A 78 -10.90 7.65 1.99
CA PRO A 78 -9.75 8.38 1.51
C PRO A 78 -10.19 9.66 0.78
N GLU A 79 -9.47 10.74 1.02
CA GLU A 79 -9.67 12.01 0.32
C GLU A 79 -9.48 11.85 -1.19
N HIS A 80 -10.28 12.58 -1.96
CA HIS A 80 -10.23 12.53 -3.41
C HIS A 80 -8.93 13.15 -3.94
N SER A 81 -8.31 12.50 -4.94
CA SER A 81 -7.10 12.99 -5.62
C SER A 81 -5.96 13.35 -4.64
N GLN A 82 -5.80 12.57 -3.58
CA GLN A 82 -4.80 12.79 -2.55
C GLN A 82 -3.52 11.98 -2.79
N TYR A 83 -3.64 10.78 -3.36
CA TYR A 83 -2.54 9.82 -3.41
C TYR A 83 -1.91 9.73 -4.80
N ASP A 84 -0.58 9.64 -4.84
CA ASP A 84 0.20 9.43 -6.06
C ASP A 84 0.35 7.92 -6.36
N VAL A 85 0.49 7.10 -5.31
CA VAL A 85 0.70 5.66 -5.40
C VAL A 85 -0.13 4.93 -4.34
N VAL A 86 -0.78 3.84 -4.74
CA VAL A 86 -1.47 2.90 -3.86
C VAL A 86 -0.82 1.52 -3.97
N PHE A 87 -0.39 0.98 -2.83
CA PHE A 87 -0.01 -0.43 -2.69
C PHE A 87 -1.23 -1.22 -2.24
N PHE A 88 -1.88 -1.94 -3.15
CA PHE A 88 -3.04 -2.76 -2.82
C PHE A 88 -2.62 -4.20 -2.50
N ASP A 89 -2.40 -4.43 -1.20
CA ASP A 89 -1.81 -5.65 -0.66
C ASP A 89 -2.74 -6.32 0.36
N ALA A 90 -3.90 -6.79 -0.14
CA ALA A 90 -4.86 -7.55 0.63
C ALA A 90 -4.62 -9.06 0.52
N PHE A 91 -5.24 -9.86 1.39
CA PHE A 91 -5.27 -11.30 1.19
C PHE A 91 -5.93 -11.68 -0.14
N SER A 92 -5.62 -12.89 -0.63
CA SER A 92 -6.00 -13.31 -1.98
C SER A 92 -7.52 -13.17 -2.24
N PRO A 93 -7.96 -12.96 -3.49
CA PRO A 93 -9.38 -12.83 -3.81
C PRO A 93 -10.28 -13.97 -3.35
N GLU A 94 -9.75 -15.16 -3.12
CA GLU A 94 -10.50 -16.31 -2.60
C GLU A 94 -10.59 -16.29 -1.07
N ALA A 95 -9.57 -15.74 -0.40
CA ALA A 95 -9.53 -15.64 1.05
C ALA A 95 -10.31 -14.44 1.58
N GLN A 96 -10.28 -13.31 0.87
CA GLN A 96 -10.99 -12.08 1.22
C GLN A 96 -11.61 -11.40 -0.01
N PRO A 97 -12.62 -12.02 -0.65
CA PRO A 97 -13.25 -11.49 -1.87
C PRO A 97 -13.80 -10.06 -1.73
N GLU A 98 -14.25 -9.68 -0.54
CA GLU A 98 -14.80 -8.37 -0.20
C GLU A 98 -13.81 -7.21 -0.40
N MET A 99 -12.50 -7.49 -0.42
CA MET A 99 -11.46 -6.51 -0.70
C MET A 99 -11.38 -6.17 -2.21
N TRP A 100 -11.79 -7.09 -3.08
CA TRP A 100 -11.54 -7.04 -4.54
C TRP A 100 -12.77 -6.64 -5.35
N THR A 101 -13.63 -5.82 -4.75
CA THR A 101 -14.90 -5.38 -5.36
C THR A 101 -14.71 -4.15 -6.23
N GLU A 102 -15.63 -3.95 -7.17
CA GLU A 102 -15.71 -2.72 -7.96
C GLU A 102 -15.84 -1.48 -7.06
N GLN A 103 -16.66 -1.55 -6.01
CA GLN A 103 -16.83 -0.46 -5.06
C GLN A 103 -15.52 -0.11 -4.34
N GLY A 104 -14.76 -1.13 -3.92
CA GLY A 104 -13.43 -0.95 -3.32
C GLY A 104 -12.46 -0.28 -4.29
N PHE A 105 -12.39 -0.75 -5.53
CA PHE A 105 -11.50 -0.13 -6.52
C PHE A 105 -11.94 1.27 -6.95
N LYS A 106 -13.24 1.57 -6.96
CA LYS A 106 -13.76 2.90 -7.24
C LYS A 106 -13.28 3.90 -6.19
N LYS A 107 -13.35 3.52 -4.91
CA LYS A 107 -12.81 4.30 -3.79
C LYS A 107 -11.34 4.65 -4.00
N LEU A 108 -10.52 3.67 -4.42
CA LEU A 108 -9.10 3.88 -4.70
C LEU A 108 -8.85 4.73 -5.95
N TYR A 109 -9.67 4.57 -6.99
CA TYR A 109 -9.60 5.36 -8.22
C TYR A 109 -9.90 6.85 -7.95
N GLU A 110 -10.90 7.13 -7.12
CA GLU A 110 -11.26 8.50 -6.71
C GLU A 110 -10.18 9.12 -5.83
N ALA A 111 -9.56 8.32 -4.96
CA ALA A 111 -8.47 8.74 -4.08
C ALA A 111 -7.15 9.05 -4.82
N LEU A 112 -6.89 8.38 -5.95
CA LEU A 112 -5.69 8.63 -6.74
C LEU A 112 -5.79 9.95 -7.53
N LYS A 113 -4.68 10.69 -7.58
CA LYS A 113 -4.50 11.82 -8.50
C LYS A 113 -4.54 11.36 -9.96
N PRO A 114 -4.83 12.25 -10.93
CA PRO A 114 -4.57 11.98 -12.33
C PRO A 114 -3.10 11.57 -12.53
N GLY A 115 -2.86 10.50 -13.29
CA GLY A 115 -1.54 9.87 -13.43
C GLY A 115 -1.12 8.96 -12.27
N GLY A 116 -1.94 8.88 -11.22
CA GLY A 116 -1.67 8.06 -10.04
C GLY A 116 -1.70 6.56 -10.34
N ILE A 117 -0.92 5.81 -9.58
CA ILE A 117 -0.65 4.38 -9.83
C ILE A 117 -1.19 3.52 -8.69
N LEU A 118 -1.84 2.42 -9.03
CA LEU A 118 -2.11 1.31 -8.12
C LEU A 118 -1.29 0.10 -8.55
N VAL A 119 -0.64 -0.56 -7.61
CA VAL A 119 0.00 -1.87 -7.85
C VAL A 119 -0.57 -2.92 -6.92
N THR A 120 -0.71 -4.13 -7.44
CA THR A 120 -1.13 -5.29 -6.66
C THR A 120 -0.49 -6.56 -7.19
N TYR A 121 -0.30 -7.53 -6.32
CA TYR A 121 0.25 -8.80 -6.72
C TYR A 121 -0.74 -9.70 -7.48
N SER A 122 -2.05 -9.42 -7.38
CA SER A 122 -3.08 -10.30 -7.93
C SER A 122 -3.35 -9.98 -9.40
N CYS A 123 -3.11 -10.96 -10.29
CA CYS A 123 -3.40 -10.85 -11.73
C CYS A 123 -4.69 -11.57 -12.15
N LYS A 124 -5.56 -11.90 -11.19
CA LYS A 124 -6.79 -12.69 -11.45
C LYS A 124 -7.76 -11.96 -12.37
N GLY A 125 -8.51 -12.73 -13.15
CA GLY A 125 -9.46 -12.19 -14.13
C GLY A 125 -10.54 -11.30 -13.51
N LEU A 126 -10.99 -11.61 -12.29
CA LEU A 126 -11.94 -10.76 -11.56
C LEU A 126 -11.32 -9.40 -11.19
N VAL A 127 -10.07 -9.40 -10.71
CA VAL A 127 -9.36 -8.18 -10.27
C VAL A 127 -9.15 -7.24 -11.46
N LYS A 128 -8.67 -7.78 -12.58
CA LYS A 128 -8.49 -7.01 -13.82
C LYS A 128 -9.80 -6.37 -14.29
N ARG A 129 -10.89 -7.14 -14.31
CA ARG A 129 -12.20 -6.63 -14.73
C ARG A 129 -12.73 -5.55 -13.78
N ALA A 130 -12.58 -5.73 -12.46
CA ALA A 130 -13.03 -4.76 -11.48
C ALA A 130 -12.22 -3.46 -11.49
N LEU A 131 -10.91 -3.53 -11.75
CA LEU A 131 -10.09 -2.33 -11.98
C LEU A 131 -10.50 -1.60 -13.25
N GLN A 132 -10.69 -2.34 -14.35
CA GLN A 132 -11.09 -1.74 -15.63
C GLN A 132 -12.50 -1.14 -15.58
N SER A 133 -13.44 -1.74 -14.84
CA SER A 133 -14.82 -1.23 -14.75
C SER A 133 -14.90 0.14 -14.06
N VAL A 134 -13.95 0.47 -13.19
CA VAL A 134 -13.88 1.79 -12.52
C VAL A 134 -13.04 2.83 -13.28
N GLY A 135 -12.47 2.45 -14.43
CA GLY A 135 -11.72 3.37 -15.30
C GLY A 135 -10.20 3.27 -15.22
N PHE A 136 -9.64 2.32 -14.44
CA PHE A 136 -8.20 2.10 -14.51
C PHE A 136 -7.79 1.53 -15.87
N ARG A 137 -6.70 2.06 -16.42
CA ARG A 137 -5.88 1.32 -17.36
C ARG A 137 -5.03 0.32 -16.59
N ILE A 138 -4.76 -0.83 -17.20
CA ILE A 138 -3.99 -1.89 -16.54
C ILE A 138 -2.93 -2.45 -17.48
N GLU A 139 -1.85 -2.91 -16.89
CA GLU A 139 -0.81 -3.68 -17.57
C GLU A 139 -0.29 -4.78 -16.65
N LYS A 140 0.22 -5.86 -17.26
CA LYS A 140 0.90 -6.93 -16.53
C LYS A 140 2.39 -6.71 -16.63
N LEU A 141 3.06 -6.78 -15.49
CA LEU A 141 4.52 -6.66 -15.39
C LEU A 141 5.12 -8.01 -14.99
N PRO A 142 6.35 -8.32 -15.45
CA PRO A 142 7.04 -9.54 -15.05
C PRO A 142 7.24 -9.53 -13.53
N GLY A 143 6.91 -10.62 -12.87
CA GLY A 143 7.12 -10.76 -11.43
C GLY A 143 8.59 -11.00 -11.07
N PRO A 144 8.95 -10.84 -9.79
CA PRO A 144 10.26 -11.27 -9.30
C PRO A 144 10.44 -12.80 -9.47
N PRO A 145 11.67 -13.32 -9.36
CA PRO A 145 11.93 -14.76 -9.48
C PRO A 145 10.96 -15.60 -8.66
N GLY A 146 10.28 -16.56 -9.30
CA GLY A 146 9.26 -17.42 -8.68
C GLY A 146 7.82 -16.91 -8.77
N LYS A 147 7.58 -15.67 -9.22
CA LYS A 147 6.24 -15.13 -9.48
C LYS A 147 6.09 -14.74 -10.95
N ARG A 148 5.06 -15.27 -11.62
CA ARG A 148 4.90 -15.04 -13.06
C ARG A 148 4.68 -13.57 -13.41
N GLU A 149 3.72 -12.92 -12.76
CA GLU A 149 3.29 -11.55 -13.12
C GLU A 149 2.78 -10.81 -11.87
N PHE A 150 2.83 -9.47 -11.90
CA PHE A 150 2.05 -8.59 -11.02
C PHE A 150 1.31 -7.55 -11.86
N LEU A 151 0.32 -6.87 -11.27
CA LEU A 151 -0.54 -5.94 -11.99
C LEU A 151 -0.22 -4.50 -11.59
N ARG A 152 -0.02 -3.65 -12.60
CA ARG A 152 0.01 -2.19 -12.44
C ARG A 152 -1.25 -1.61 -13.09
N ALA A 153 -1.89 -0.70 -12.39
CA ALA A 153 -3.05 0.04 -12.83
C ALA A 153 -2.78 1.54 -12.70
N TRP A 154 -3.33 2.36 -13.59
CA TRP A 154 -3.16 3.82 -13.51
C TRP A 154 -4.42 4.57 -13.94
N LYS A 155 -4.59 5.75 -13.35
CA LYS A 155 -5.62 6.73 -13.70
C LYS A 155 -5.04 7.65 -14.77
N GLU A 156 -5.70 7.77 -15.93
CA GLU A 156 -5.20 8.63 -17.01
C GLU A 156 -5.11 10.10 -16.54
N SER A 157 -4.05 10.78 -16.96
CA SER A 157 -3.93 12.24 -16.86
C SER A 157 -4.65 12.83 -18.08
N PHE A 158 -5.68 13.63 -17.85
CA PHE A 158 -6.28 14.47 -18.90
C PHE A 158 -5.54 15.81 -18.98
#